data_AF-A0AAW6SKL5-F1
#
_entry.id   AF-A0AAW6SKL5-F1
#
_cell.length_a   1.000
_cell.length_b   1.000
_cell.length_c   1.000
_cell.angle_alpha   90.00
_cell.angle_beta   90.00
_cell.angle_gamma   90.00
#
_symmetry.space_group_name_H-M   'P 1'
#
loop_
_entity.id
_entity.type
_entity.pdbx_description
1 polymer ?
#
loop_
_entity_poly.entity_id
_entity_poly.type
_entity_poly.pdbx_seq_one_letter_code
_entity_poly.pdbx_strand_id
1 'polypeptide(L)' 'TATSNDVGEIDASAPALTVDAPALTFDTTPTIVGTTDAEDGSTVTLVITDSDGNEQTVTTTVENGTYSVDAETPLS' A
#
# COMPACT_ATOMS: atom_id res chain seq x y z
N THR A 1 32.01 21.80 -32.05
CA THR A 1 31.68 20.60 -31.25
C THR A 1 30.35 20.86 -30.57
N ALA A 2 29.36 19.99 -30.74
CA ALA A 2 28.12 20.09 -29.98
C ALA A 2 28.25 19.16 -28.77
N THR A 3 28.12 19.71 -27.57
CA THR A 3 28.04 18.93 -26.33
C THR A 3 26.58 18.85 -25.92
N SER A 4 26.01 17.64 -25.93
CA SER A 4 24.71 17.37 -25.33
C SER A 4 24.93 17.01 -23.86
N ASN A 5 24.41 17.82 -22.96
CA ASN A 5 24.41 17.54 -21.52
C ASN A 5 23.01 17.02 -21.16
N ASP A 6 22.76 15.75 -21.47
CA ASP A 6 21.59 15.06 -20.94
C ASP A 6 21.98 14.50 -19.57
N VAL A 7 21.57 15.19 -18.51
CA VAL A 7 21.73 14.72 -17.15
C VAL A 7 20.36 14.21 -16.71
N GLY A 8 20.03 12.98 -17.10
CA GLY A 8 18.83 12.32 -16.60
C GLY A 8 18.97 12.12 -15.09
N GLU A 9 17.97 12.56 -14.32
CA GLU A 9 17.90 12.20 -12.91
C GLU A 9 17.52 10.71 -12.81
N ILE A 10 18.36 9.93 -12.13
CA ILE A 10 18.04 8.56 -11.74
C ILE A 10 17.59 8.65 -10.29
N ASP A 11 16.29 8.52 -10.07
CA ASP A 11 15.76 8.30 -8.73
C ASP A 11 15.99 6.84 -8.34
N ALA A 12 16.70 6.63 -7.24
CA ALA A 12 17.02 5.33 -6.66
C ALA A 12 16.49 5.18 -5.23
N SER A 13 15.60 6.09 -4.80
CA SER A 13 14.93 5.95 -3.51
C SER A 13 13.99 4.74 -3.54
N ALA A 14 14.05 3.93 -2.47
CA ALA A 14 13.11 2.83 -2.29
C ALA A 14 11.77 3.41 -1.82
N PRO A 15 10.64 2.84 -2.24
CA PRO A 15 9.35 3.35 -1.83
C PRO A 15 9.13 3.16 -0.32
N ALA A 16 8.67 4.21 0.34
CA ALA A 16 8.12 4.18 1.68
C ALA A 16 6.68 3.66 1.67
N LEU A 17 6.28 2.92 2.70
CA LEU A 17 4.93 2.41 2.88
C LEU A 17 4.53 2.54 4.36
N THR A 18 3.36 3.10 4.63
CA THR A 18 2.75 3.16 5.97
C THR A 18 1.45 2.38 5.97
N VAL A 19 1.03 1.90 7.15
CA VAL A 19 -0.29 1.31 7.37
C VAL A 19 -0.90 2.04 8.57
N ASP A 20 -2.11 2.56 8.42
CA ASP A 20 -2.85 3.17 9.51
C ASP A 20 -3.65 2.11 10.26
N ALA A 21 -3.64 2.21 11.60
CA ALA A 21 -4.42 1.30 12.43
C ALA A 21 -5.92 1.52 12.19
N PRO A 22 -6.69 0.48 11.82
CA PRO A 22 -8.13 0.60 11.71
C PRO A 22 -8.77 0.91 13.07
N ALA A 23 -9.94 1.52 13.04
CA ALA A 23 -10.68 1.82 14.26
C ALA A 23 -11.10 0.52 14.98
N LEU A 24 -11.01 0.50 16.31
CA LEU A 24 -11.47 -0.62 17.12
C LEU A 24 -13.01 -0.65 17.17
N THR A 25 -13.61 -1.41 16.26
CA THR A 25 -15.06 -1.58 16.15
C THR A 25 -15.42 -3.07 16.15
N PHE A 26 -16.71 -3.40 15.99
CA PHE A 26 -17.17 -4.78 15.76
C PHE A 26 -17.26 -5.13 14.26
N ASP A 27 -16.65 -4.31 13.41
CA ASP A 27 -16.51 -4.60 11.98
C ASP A 27 -15.47 -5.70 11.81
N THR A 28 -15.90 -6.84 11.26
CA THR A 28 -15.03 -7.98 10.95
C THR A 28 -14.40 -7.86 9.55
N THR A 29 -14.80 -6.87 8.76
CA THR A 29 -14.27 -6.58 7.42
C THR A 29 -13.71 -5.16 7.34
N PRO A 30 -12.69 -4.81 8.14
CA PRO A 30 -12.21 -3.44 8.22
C PRO A 30 -11.58 -2.97 6.90
N THR A 31 -11.73 -1.68 6.61
CA THR A 31 -10.94 -1.00 5.59
C THR A 31 -9.54 -0.72 6.12
N ILE A 32 -8.52 -1.19 5.40
CA ILE A 32 -7.11 -0.88 5.65
C ILE A 32 -6.70 0.26 4.75
N VAL A 33 -6.17 1.32 5.34
CA VAL A 33 -5.66 2.51 4.65
C VAL A 33 -4.20 2.75 5.01
N GLY A 34 -3.49 3.41 4.10
CA GLY A 34 -2.12 3.84 4.35
C GLY A 34 -1.61 4.73 3.23
N THR A 35 -0.32 5.09 3.31
CA THR A 35 0.34 5.97 2.35
C THR A 35 1.59 5.33 1.77
N THR A 36 1.97 5.77 0.58
CA THR A 36 3.22 5.40 -0.07
C THR A 36 3.68 6.51 -1.01
N ASP A 37 4.98 6.58 -1.27
CA ASP A 37 5.59 7.44 -2.28
C ASP A 37 5.78 6.71 -3.62
N ALA A 38 5.32 5.46 -3.74
CA ALA A 38 5.26 4.75 -5.01
C ALA A 38 4.34 5.50 -5.99
N GLU A 39 4.64 5.41 -7.29
CA GLU A 39 3.85 6.05 -8.33
C GLU A 39 2.40 5.56 -8.32
N ASP A 40 1.46 6.46 -8.64
CA ASP A 40 0.05 6.11 -8.82
C ASP A 40 -0.12 4.97 -9.83
N GLY A 41 -0.98 4.00 -9.50
CA GLY A 41 -1.15 2.76 -10.25
C GLY A 41 -0.21 1.62 -9.83
N SER A 42 0.76 1.88 -8.95
CA SER A 42 1.56 0.80 -8.32
C SER A 42 0.67 -0.18 -7.56
N THR A 43 1.01 -1.47 -7.60
CA THR A 43 0.28 -2.51 -6.86
C THR A 43 0.80 -2.61 -5.43
N VAL A 44 -0.13 -2.58 -4.47
CA VAL A 44 0.13 -2.80 -3.04
C VAL A 44 -0.48 -4.15 -2.65
N THR A 45 0.32 -5.03 -2.06
CA THR A 45 -0.12 -6.35 -1.56
C THR A 45 -0.03 -6.37 -0.04
N LEU A 46 -1.16 -6.64 0.63
CA LEU A 46 -1.24 -6.71 2.09
C LEU A 46 -1.55 -8.15 2.52
N VAL A 47 -0.88 -8.59 3.58
CA VAL A 47 -1.23 -9.80 4.32
C VAL A 47 -1.87 -9.36 5.63
N ILE A 48 -3.12 -9.76 5.84
CA ILE A 48 -3.90 -9.46 7.04
C ILE A 48 -3.97 -10.75 7.85
N THR A 49 -3.48 -10.70 9.09
CA THR A 49 -3.52 -11.81 10.05
C THR A 49 -4.54 -11.51 11.14
N ASP A 50 -5.50 -12.41 11.36
CA ASP A 50 -6.50 -12.29 12.43
C ASP A 50 -5.96 -12.74 13.80
N SER A 51 -6.82 -12.70 14.83
CA SER A 51 -6.40 -13.04 16.20
C SER A 51 -6.14 -14.54 16.41
N ASP A 52 -6.75 -15.38 15.59
CA ASP A 52 -6.56 -16.83 15.55
C ASP A 52 -5.32 -17.23 14.70
N GLY A 53 -4.71 -16.27 14.02
CA GLY A 53 -3.52 -16.46 13.18
C GLY A 53 -3.84 -16.85 11.74
N ASN A 54 -5.10 -16.75 11.30
CA ASN A 54 -5.45 -16.96 9.89
C ASN A 54 -4.99 -15.77 9.06
N GLU A 55 -4.43 -16.06 7.88
CA GLU A 55 -3.95 -15.04 6.96
C GLU A 55 -4.85 -14.95 5.73
N GLN A 56 -5.07 -13.72 5.28
CA GLN A 56 -5.61 -13.43 3.96
C GLN A 56 -4.72 -12.42 3.23
N THR A 57 -4.63 -12.56 1.92
CA THR A 57 -3.86 -11.63 1.07
C THR A 57 -4.84 -10.81 0.25
N VAL A 58 -4.71 -9.49 0.33
CA VAL A 58 -5.51 -8.53 -0.44
C VAL A 58 -4.59 -7.65 -1.28
N THR A 59 -5.11 -7.17 -2.41
CA THR A 59 -4.35 -6.32 -3.34
C THR A 59 -5.13 -5.07 -3.71
N THR A 60 -4.44 -3.94 -3.80
CA THR A 60 -5.01 -2.67 -4.27
C THR A 60 -3.98 -1.88 -5.07
N THR A 61 -4.36 -0.72 -5.56
CA THR A 61 -3.49 0.18 -6.30
C THR A 61 -3.33 1.51 -5.58
N VAL A 62 -2.17 2.14 -5.76
CA VAL A 62 -1.91 3.49 -5.24
C VAL A 62 -2.69 4.52 -6.04
N GLU A 63 -3.36 5.43 -5.33
CA GLU A 63 -4.01 6.62 -5.88
C GLU A 63 -3.65 7.83 -5.02
N ASN A 64 -3.04 8.84 -5.64
CA ASN A 64 -2.57 10.06 -4.99
C ASN A 64 -1.68 9.79 -3.76
N GLY A 65 -0.78 8.81 -3.85
CA GLY A 65 0.11 8.41 -2.76
C GLY A 65 -0.60 7.73 -1.57
N THR A 66 -1.86 7.32 -1.75
CA THR A 66 -2.65 6.59 -0.75
C THR A 66 -3.10 5.26 -1.32
N TYR A 67 -3.43 4.32 -0.43
CA TYR A 67 -4.10 3.08 -0.82
C TYR A 67 -5.18 2.73 0.20
N SER A 68 -6.23 2.08 -0.28
CA SER A 68 -7.37 1.63 0.53
C SER A 68 -7.83 0.28 0.02
N VAL A 69 -8.05 -0.66 0.94
CA VAL A 69 -8.54 -2.01 0.62
C VAL A 69 -9.30 -2.59 1.80
N ASP A 70 -10.41 -3.25 1.53
CA ASP A 70 -11.16 -3.96 2.55
C ASP A 70 -10.62 -5.38 2.75
N ALA A 71 -10.74 -5.87 3.98
CA ALA A 71 -10.64 -7.30 4.25
C ALA A 71 -11.71 -8.07 3.46
N GLU A 72 -11.31 -9.10 2.70
CA GLU A 72 -12.23 -9.90 1.86
C GLU A 72 -13.04 -10.91 2.67
N THR A 73 -12.46 -11.43 3.75
CA THR A 73 -13.13 -12.35 4.67
C THR A 73 -13.21 -11.76 6.08
N PRO A 74 -14.28 -12.07 6.84
CA PRO A 74 -14.40 -11.69 8.24
C PRO A 74 -13.21 -12.17 9.07
N LEU A 75 -12.59 -11.26 9.82
CA LEU A 75 -11.54 -11.57 10.79
C LEU A 75 -12.15 -12.19 12.06
N SER A 76 -11.44 -13.14 12.65
CA SER A 76 -11.85 -13.90 13.86
C SER A 76 -11.35 -13.27 15.16
#